data_AF-A0A969XDN2-F1
#
_entry.id   AF-A0A969XDN2-F1
#
_cell.length_a   1.000
_cell.length_b   1.000
_cell.length_c   1.000
_cell.angle_alpha   90.00
_cell.angle_beta   90.00
_cell.angle_gamma   90.00
#
_symmetry.space_group_name_H-M   'P 1'
#
loop_
_entity.id
_entity.type
_entity.pdbx_description
1 polymer ?
#
loop_
_entity_poly.entity_id
_entity_poly.type
_entity_poly.pdbx_seq_one_letter_code
_entity_poly.pdbx_strand_id
1 'polypeptide(L)'
;MWCLARHSAIDAFIQNTGLLAEVVQFKQQFYPVGWASYDTATPAQLRLLPAPEHLDLLKKDYQAMQEMLFGVAPDFITLMNDLQKLQNTINTV
;
A
#
# COMPACT_ATOMS: atom_id res chain seq x y z
N MET A 1 -6.86 -3.40 0.56
CA MET A 1 -5.95 -2.48 1.30
C MET A 1 -6.70 -1.59 2.28
N TRP A 2 -7.82 -0.98 1.91
CA TRP A 2 -8.66 -0.17 2.83
C TRP A 2 -9.14 -0.89 4.10
N CYS A 3 -9.55 -2.16 4.00
CA CYS A 3 -9.97 -2.93 5.17
C CYS A 3 -8.81 -3.21 6.16
N LEU A 4 -7.57 -3.30 5.65
CA LEU A 4 -6.39 -3.49 6.49
C LEU A 4 -6.07 -2.20 7.26
N ALA A 5 -6.11 -1.05 6.58
CA ALA A 5 -5.87 0.27 7.19
C ALA A 5 -6.76 0.55 8.42
N ARG A 6 -7.93 -0.09 8.49
CA ARG A 6 -8.93 0.07 9.57
C ARG A 6 -8.97 -1.09 10.56
N HIS A 7 -8.11 -2.09 10.38
CA HIS A 7 -8.08 -3.27 11.23
C HIS A 7 -7.34 -2.97 12.54
N SER A 8 -7.87 -3.42 13.67
CA SER A 8 -7.32 -3.13 15.00
C SER A 8 -5.89 -3.62 15.23
N ALA A 9 -5.46 -4.63 14.48
CA ALA A 9 -4.12 -5.21 14.58
C ALA A 9 -3.04 -4.51 13.71
N ILE A 10 -3.36 -3.36 13.08
CA ILE A 10 -2.43 -2.72 12.14
C ILE A 10 -1.09 -2.33 12.78
N ASP A 11 -1.12 -1.84 14.02
CA ASP A 11 0.11 -1.43 14.72
C ASP A 11 1.05 -2.62 14.94
N ALA A 12 0.49 -3.80 15.26
CA ALA A 12 1.27 -5.03 15.40
C ALA A 12 1.89 -5.48 14.06
N PHE A 13 1.21 -5.24 12.94
CA PHE A 13 1.76 -5.53 11.61
C PHE A 13 2.88 -4.56 11.22
N ILE A 14 2.71 -3.26 11.50
CA ILE A 14 3.72 -2.25 11.17
C ILE A 14 5.00 -2.47 11.99
N GLN A 15 4.87 -2.86 13.26
CA GLN A 15 6.02 -3.16 14.13
C GLN A 15 6.76 -4.45 13.74
N ASN A 16 6.18 -5.31 12.92
CA ASN A 16 6.82 -6.54 12.47
C ASN A 16 7.72 -6.31 11.25
N THR A 17 8.84 -5.62 11.47
CA THR A 17 9.84 -5.34 10.42
C THR A 17 10.53 -6.61 9.88
N GLY A 18 10.56 -7.69 10.66
CA GLY A 18 11.09 -8.99 10.23
C GLY A 18 10.32 -9.58 9.03
N LEU A 19 9.00 -9.39 8.99
CA LEU A 19 8.16 -9.85 7.88
C LEU A 19 8.52 -9.14 6.57
N LEU A 20 8.86 -7.85 6.61
CA LEU A 20 9.29 -7.12 5.42
C LEU A 20 10.58 -7.71 4.85
N ALA A 21 11.56 -7.99 5.70
CA ALA A 21 12.84 -8.58 5.28
C ALA A 21 12.66 -9.98 4.66
N GLU A 22 11.80 -10.82 5.24
CA GLU A 22 11.49 -12.15 4.71
C GLU A 22 10.84 -12.07 3.33
N VAL A 23 9.87 -11.16 3.14
CA VAL A 23 9.22 -10.93 1.85
C VAL A 23 10.20 -10.42 0.80
N VAL A 24 11.13 -9.54 1.18
CA VAL A 24 12.18 -9.04 0.28
C VAL A 24 13.09 -10.17 -0.17
N GLN A 25 13.60 -11.00 0.76
CA GLN A 25 14.43 -12.16 0.41
C GLN A 25 13.70 -13.14 -0.50
N PHE A 26 12.45 -13.47 -0.19
CA PHE A 26 11.65 -14.36 -1.02
C PHE A 26 11.48 -13.79 -2.44
N LYS A 27 11.14 -12.51 -2.57
CA LYS A 27 10.98 -11.90 -3.89
C LYS A 27 12.29 -11.78 -4.67
N GLN A 28 13.41 -11.51 -4.01
CA GLN A 28 14.72 -11.51 -4.67
C GLN A 28 15.07 -12.89 -5.22
N GLN A 29 14.74 -13.96 -4.50
CA GLN A 29 15.08 -15.32 -4.89
C GLN A 29 14.15 -15.89 -5.97
N PHE A 30 12.84 -15.63 -5.88
CA PHE A 30 11.83 -16.26 -6.75
C PHE A 30 11.29 -15.33 -7.85
N TYR A 31 11.33 -14.02 -7.64
CA TYR A 31 10.77 -13.01 -8.56
C TYR A 31 11.73 -11.83 -8.79
N PRO A 32 13.00 -12.07 -9.19
CA PRO A 32 13.92 -11.01 -9.52
C PRO A 32 13.42 -10.25 -10.74
N VAL A 33 13.07 -8.97 -10.56
CA VAL A 33 12.70 -8.07 -11.65
C VAL A 33 13.62 -6.86 -11.61
N GLY A 34 14.23 -6.52 -12.74
CA GLY A 34 15.29 -5.49 -12.80
C GLY A 34 14.82 -4.06 -12.48
N TRP A 35 13.51 -3.83 -12.40
CA TRP A 35 12.92 -2.55 -12.03
C TRP A 35 12.52 -2.47 -10.55
N ALA A 36 12.59 -3.57 -9.80
CA ALA A 36 12.29 -3.57 -8.37
C ALA A 36 13.55 -3.30 -7.57
N SER A 37 13.57 -2.18 -6.85
CA SER A 37 14.65 -1.79 -5.95
C SER A 37 14.52 -2.49 -4.59
N TYR A 38 14.66 -3.82 -4.60
CA TYR A 38 14.58 -4.64 -3.37
C TYR A 38 15.65 -4.25 -2.34
N ASP A 39 16.81 -3.76 -2.78
CA ASP A 39 17.90 -3.30 -1.91
C ASP A 39 17.56 -2.02 -1.14
N THR A 40 16.58 -1.23 -1.61
CA THR A 40 16.09 -0.01 -0.95
C THR A 40 14.69 -0.19 -0.37
N ALA A 41 14.23 -1.43 -0.20
CA ALA A 41 12.91 -1.73 0.37
C ALA A 41 12.92 -1.57 1.90
N THR A 42 13.15 -0.35 2.37
CA THR A 42 13.09 0.01 3.79
C THR A 42 11.73 0.61 4.13
N PRO A 43 11.24 0.47 5.39
CA PRO A 43 9.98 1.08 5.82
C PRO A 43 9.89 2.57 5.47
N ALA A 44 10.99 3.32 5.66
CA ALA A 44 11.07 4.75 5.35
C ALA A 44 10.87 5.11 3.87
N GLN A 45 11.19 4.19 2.95
CA GLN A 45 11.11 4.40 1.49
C GLN A 45 9.87 3.75 0.87
N LEU A 46 9.04 3.07 1.66
CA LEU A 46 7.79 2.50 1.18
C LEU A 46 6.83 3.61 0.75
N ARG A 47 6.32 3.48 -0.47
CA ARG A 47 5.34 4.39 -1.05
C ARG A 47 4.08 3.59 -1.33
N LEU A 48 3.03 3.85 -0.55
CA LEU A 48 1.71 3.27 -0.75
C LEU A 48 0.87 4.11 -1.71
N LEU A 49 1.13 5.42 -1.77
CA LEU A 49 0.40 6.30 -2.66
C LEU A 49 0.93 6.23 -4.10
N PRO A 50 0.03 6.17 -5.08
CA PRO A 50 0.42 6.22 -6.48
C PRO A 50 1.08 7.56 -6.83
N ALA A 51 1.80 7.58 -7.95
CA ALA A 51 2.36 8.81 -8.49
C ALA A 51 1.24 9.80 -8.86
N PRO A 52 1.44 11.13 -8.68
CA PRO A 52 0.38 12.13 -8.91
C PRO A 52 -0.21 12.08 -10.33
N GLU A 53 0.65 11.81 -11.31
CA GLU A 53 0.32 11.63 -12.73
C GLU A 53 -0.69 10.51 -13.01
N HIS A 54 -0.78 9.51 -12.13
CA HIS A 54 -1.71 8.39 -12.30
C HIS A 54 -2.99 8.53 -11.46
N LEU A 55 -3.11 9.57 -10.62
CA LEU A 55 -4.25 9.74 -9.73
C LEU A 55 -5.57 9.89 -10.48
N ASP A 56 -5.58 10.69 -11.55
CA ASP A 56 -6.80 10.95 -12.32
C ASP A 56 -7.27 9.69 -13.07
N LEU A 57 -6.33 8.93 -13.64
CA LEU A 57 -6.62 7.66 -14.29
C LEU A 57 -7.17 6.65 -13.28
N LEU A 58 -6.51 6.51 -12.13
CA LEU A 58 -6.94 5.61 -11.05
C LEU A 58 -8.30 6.00 -10.48
N LYS A 59 -8.61 7.29 -10.36
CA LYS A 59 -9.91 7.76 -9.91
C LYS A 59 -11.00 7.36 -10.91
N LYS A 60 -10.74 7.53 -12.20
CA LYS A 60 -11.68 7.16 -13.27
C LYS A 60 -11.92 5.64 -13.30
N ASP A 61 -10.85 4.86 -13.20
CA ASP A 61 -10.94 3.39 -13.12
C ASP A 61 -11.68 2.95 -11.85
N TYR A 62 -11.41 3.59 -10.71
CA TYR A 62 -12.11 3.31 -9.45
C TYR A 62 -13.61 3.56 -9.56
N GLN A 63 -14.02 4.67 -10.19
CA GLN A 63 -15.43 4.98 -10.42
C GLN A 63 -16.09 3.97 -11.37
N ALA A 64 -15.40 3.59 -12.45
CA ALA A 64 -15.91 2.58 -13.39
C ALA A 64 -16.06 1.20 -12.74
N MET A 65 -15.18 0.85 -11.81
CA MET A 65 -15.24 -0.42 -11.08
C MET A 65 -16.17 -0.41 -9.87
N GLN A 66 -16.66 0.76 -9.46
CA GLN A 66 -17.46 0.91 -8.24
C GLN A 66 -18.76 0.10 -8.29
N GLU A 67 -19.36 -0.06 -9.47
CA GLU A 67 -20.56 -0.89 -9.68
C GLU A 67 -20.31 -2.39 -9.45
N MET A 68 -19.05 -2.84 -9.53
CA MET A 68 -18.66 -4.23 -9.25
C MET A 68 -18.22 -4.44 -7.79
N LEU A 69 -18.09 -3.38 -7.00
CA LEU A 69 -17.70 -3.47 -5.59
C LEU A 69 -18.93 -3.77 -4.73
N PHE A 70 -18.95 -4.96 -4.13
CA PHE A 70 -20.00 -5.32 -3.17
C PHE A 70 -19.80 -4.60 -1.83
N GLY A 71 -20.82 -3.88 -1.37
CA GLY A 71 -20.87 -3.23 -0.06
C GLY A 71 -20.64 -1.71 -0.09
N VAL A 72 -20.38 -1.12 1.08
CA VAL A 72 -20.15 0.33 1.22
C VAL A 72 -18.68 0.63 0.90
N ALA A 73 -18.38 0.87 -0.37
CA ALA A 73 -17.07 1.34 -0.78
C ALA A 73 -16.89 2.83 -0.35
N PRO A 74 -15.77 3.19 0.28
CA PRO A 74 -15.48 4.59 0.63
C PRO A 74 -15.26 5.43 -0.64
N ASP A 75 -15.43 6.73 -0.54
CA ASP A 75 -15.03 7.63 -1.64
C ASP A 75 -13.51 7.53 -1.89
N PHE A 76 -13.12 7.72 -3.16
CA PHE A 76 -11.72 7.66 -3.57
C PHE A 76 -10.82 8.60 -2.77
N ILE A 77 -11.30 9.79 -2.43
CA ILE A 77 -10.53 10.76 -1.64
C ILE A 77 -10.29 10.25 -0.21
N THR A 78 -11.33 9.67 0.42
CA THR A 78 -11.21 9.06 1.75
C THR A 78 -10.23 7.89 1.74
N LEU A 79 -10.30 7.04 0.72
CA LEU A 79 -9.39 5.93 0.51
C LEU A 79 -7.93 6.41 0.41
N MET A 80 -7.67 7.44 -0.41
CA MET A 80 -6.33 8.02 -0.56
C MET A 80 -5.83 8.64 0.75
N ASN A 81 -6.69 9.33 1.50
CA ASN A 81 -6.32 9.90 2.80
C ASN A 81 -5.96 8.82 3.84
N ASP A 82 -6.70 7.71 3.88
CA ASP A 82 -6.40 6.59 4.78
C ASP A 82 -5.07 5.93 4.41
N LEU A 83 -4.79 5.76 3.11
CA LEU A 83 -3.50 5.25 2.62
C LEU A 83 -2.34 6.21 2.93
N GLN A 84 -2.54 7.52 2.80
CA GLN A 84 -1.53 8.53 3.15
C GLN A 84 -1.16 8.45 4.63
N LYS A 85 -2.17 8.34 5.51
CA LYS A 85 -1.94 8.19 6.96
C LYS A 85 -1.16 6.91 7.24
N LEU A 86 -1.57 5.79 6.64
CA LEU A 86 -0.90 4.50 6.82
C LEU A 86 0.56 4.55 6.35
N GLN A 87 0.82 5.17 5.20
CA GLN A 87 2.19 5.37 4.70
C GLN A 87 3.03 6.17 5.71
N ASN A 88 2.49 7.26 6.25
CA ASN A 88 3.20 8.07 7.22
C ASN A 88 3.51 7.29 8.50
N THR A 89 2.57 6.46 8.98
CA THR A 89 2.80 5.59 10.14
C THR A 89 3.91 4.58 9.87
N ILE A 90 3.90 3.92 8.72
CA ILE A 90 4.95 2.94 8.33
C ILE A 90 6.31 3.63 8.21
N ASN A 91 6.37 4.81 7.60
CA ASN A 91 7.63 5.53 7.39
C ASN A 91 8.22 6.11 8.68
N THR A 92 7.47 6.08 9.79
CA THR A 92 7.91 6.56 11.12
C THR A 92 8.44 5.42 12.01
N VAL A 93 8.29 4.15 11.58
CA VAL A 93 8.80 2.96 12.28
C VAL A 93 10.21 2.63 11.79
#